data_AF-A0A915XR08-F1
#
_entry.id   AF-A0A915XR08-F1
#
_cell.length_a   1.000
_cell.length_b   1.000
_cell.length_c   1.000
_cell.angle_alpha   90.00
_cell.angle_beta   90.00
_cell.angle_gamma   90.00
#
_symmetry.space_group_name_H-M   'P 1'
#
loop_
_entity.id
_entity.type
_entity.pdbx_description
1 polymer ?
#
loop_
_entity_poly.entity_id
_entity_poly.type
_entity_poly.pdbx_seq_one_letter_code
_entity_poly.pdbx_strand_id
1 'polypeptide(L)' 'MHRIEQHINGRLYYIELSQVQRQRWRAHVVTAQGAPTALMPFYDDTADAAAQRLSEWLSRLHRPSAAHA' A
#
# COMPACT_ATOMS: atom_id res chain seq x y z
N MET A 1 -8.59 -4.28 -12.22
CA MET A 1 -8.20 -3.83 -10.87
C MET A 1 -7.99 -5.08 -10.04
N HIS A 2 -6.92 -5.15 -9.26
CA HIS A 2 -6.57 -6.31 -8.44
C HIS A 2 -6.45 -5.86 -6.98
N ARG A 3 -7.01 -6.62 -6.05
CA ARG A 3 -6.92 -6.34 -4.62
C ARG A 3 -6.11 -7.43 -3.94
N ILE A 4 -5.17 -7.01 -3.10
CA ILE A 4 -4.36 -7.89 -2.27
C ILE A 4 -4.56 -7.56 -0.79
N GLU A 5 -4.39 -8.59 0.03
CA GLU A 5 -4.38 -8.49 1.48
C GLU A 5 -2.92 -8.49 1.95
N GLN A 6 -2.51 -7.46 2.69
CA GLN A 6 -1.16 -7.33 3.22
C GLN A 6 -1.18 -7.17 4.72
N HIS A 7 -0.52 -8.09 5.41
CA HIS A 7 -0.31 -8.03 6.85
C HIS A 7 1.01 -7.30 7.14
N ILE A 8 0.92 -6.12 7.74
CA ILE A 8 2.08 -5.27 8.03
C ILE A 8 2.05 -4.93 9.52
N ASN A 9 3.10 -5.31 10.25
CA ASN A 9 3.25 -5.08 11.70
C ASN A 9 2.00 -5.52 12.50
N GLY A 10 1.40 -6.66 12.14
CA GLY A 10 0.20 -7.19 12.81
C GLY A 10 -1.12 -6.51 12.42
N ARG A 11 -1.10 -5.55 11.50
CA ARG A 11 -2.29 -4.89 10.96
C ARG A 11 -2.56 -5.31 9.52
N LEU A 12 -3.80 -5.70 9.25
CA LEU A 12 -4.26 -6.04 7.90
C LEU A 12 -4.58 -4.77 7.11
N TYR A 13 -3.98 -4.67 5.93
CA TYR A 13 -4.24 -3.64 4.94
C TYR A 13 -4.79 -4.28 3.66
N TYR A 14 -5.82 -3.67 3.09
CA TYR A 14 -6.27 -4.01 1.75
C TYR A 14 -5.63 -3.02 0.79
N ILE A 15 -4.88 -3.53 -0.19
CA ILE A 15 -4.22 -2.70 -1.20
C ILE A 15 -4.87 -2.99 -2.54
N GLU A 16 -5.31 -1.94 -3.22
CA GLU A 16 -5.87 -2.02 -4.56
C GLU A 16 -4.88 -1.50 -5.59
N LEU A 17 -4.65 -2.34 -6.60
CA LEU A 17 -3.73 -2.18 -7.71
C LEU A 17 -4.51 -1.97 -9.00
N SER A 18 -4.27 -0.83 -9.64
CA SER A 18 -4.96 -0.44 -10.86
C SER A 18 -3.96 0.11 -11.87
N GLN A 19 -3.96 -0.43 -13.08
CA GLN A 19 -3.18 0.11 -14.19
C GLN A 19 -3.81 1.43 -14.63
N VAL A 20 -3.04 2.52 -14.55
CA VAL A 20 -3.48 3.85 -14.98
C VAL A 20 -2.95 4.20 -16.37
N GLN A 21 -1.78 3.65 -16.76
CA GLN A 21 -1.20 3.79 -18.10
C GLN A 21 -0.34 2.56 -18.48
N ARG A 22 0.17 2.51 -19.72
CA ARG A 22 0.89 1.37 -20.30
C ARG A 22 2.08 0.87 -19.47
N GLN A 23 2.71 1.75 -18.69
CA GLN A 23 3.80 1.45 -17.74
C GLN A 23 3.59 2.25 -16.46
N ARG A 24 2.34 2.34 -15.99
CA ARG A 24 2.07 3.03 -14.74
C ARG A 24 0.92 2.36 -14.01
N TRP A 25 1.26 1.85 -12.85
CA TRP A 25 0.34 1.25 -11.91
C TRP A 25 0.16 2.15 -10.70
N ARG A 26 -1.02 2.10 -10.10
CA ARG A 26 -1.37 2.78 -8.86
C ARG A 26 -1.64 1.74 -7.79
N ALA A 27 -0.93 1.82 -6.67
CA ALA A 27 -1.22 1.08 -5.45
C ALA A 27 -1.78 2.04 -4.41
N HIS A 28 -2.90 1.70 -3.78
CA HIS A 28 -3.47 2.51 -2.71
C HIS A 28 -4.21 1.65 -1.69
N VAL A 29 -4.24 2.12 -0.44
CA VAL A 29 -4.94 1.43 0.62
C VAL A 29 -6.43 1.72 0.54
N VAL A 30 -7.21 0.67 0.66
CA VAL A 30 -8.67 0.68 0.68
C VAL A 30 -9.16 0.06 1.98
N THR A 31 -10.39 0.38 2.36
CA THR A 31 -11.06 -0.28 3.48
C THR A 31 -11.47 -1.69 3.09
N ALA A 32 -11.78 -2.53 4.09
CA ALA A 32 -12.32 -3.87 3.88
C ALA A 32 -13.52 -3.88 2.92
N GLN A 33 -14.35 -2.82 2.94
CA GLN A 33 -15.55 -2.70 2.13
C GLN A 33 -15.33 -2.23 0.69
N GLY A 34 -14.14 -1.75 0.31
CA GLY A 34 -14.00 -1.14 -1.02
C GLY A 34 -13.45 0.27 -1.03
N ALA A 35 -13.74 1.04 0.01
CA ALA A 35 -13.63 2.49 -0.06
C ALA A 35 -12.17 2.96 -0.02
N PRO A 36 -11.80 3.97 -0.83
CA PRO A 36 -10.47 4.57 -0.76
C PRO A 36 -10.22 5.19 0.62
N THR A 37 -9.01 5.02 1.13
CA THR A 37 -8.58 5.70 2.35
C THR A 37 -7.92 7.03 2.00
N ALA A 38 -7.78 7.92 2.99
CA ALA A 38 -7.05 9.19 2.84
C ALA A 38 -5.52 9.03 2.73
N LEU A 39 -5.02 7.80 2.56
CA LEU A 39 -3.59 7.54 2.40
C LEU A 39 -3.16 7.84 0.96
N MET A 40 -1.95 8.37 0.82
CA MET A 40 -1.41 8.68 -0.49
C MET A 40 -1.23 7.40 -1.34
N PRO A 41 -1.64 7.40 -2.61
CA PRO A 41 -1.33 6.32 -3.53
C PRO A 41 0.15 6.33 -3.93
N PHE A 42 0.70 5.16 -4.18
CA PHE A 42 2.02 4.97 -4.79
C PHE A 42 1.87 4.59 -6.25
N TYR A 43 2.86 4.96 -7.05
CA TYR A 43 2.90 4.66 -8.47
C TYR A 43 4.23 4.05 -8.85
N ASP A 44 4.20 3.08 -9.74
CA ASP A 44 5.40 2.44 -10.28
C ASP A 44 5.11 1.79 -11.65
N ASP A 45 6.14 1.29 -12.33
CA ASP A 45 6.00 0.75 -13.68
C ASP A 45 5.22 -0.58 -13.72
N THR A 46 5.21 -1.30 -12.59
CA THR A 46 4.52 -2.58 -12.41
C THR A 46 3.61 -2.58 -11.18
N ALA A 47 2.60 -3.46 -11.19
CA ALA A 47 1.69 -3.62 -10.07
C ALA A 47 2.42 -4.04 -8.78
N ASP A 48 3.37 -4.97 -8.91
CA ASP A 48 4.17 -5.49 -7.81
C ASP A 48 5.08 -4.42 -7.20
N ALA A 49 5.79 -3.66 -8.03
CA ALA A 49 6.66 -2.57 -7.56
C ALA A 49 5.86 -1.49 -6.81
N ALA A 50 4.68 -1.12 -7.33
CA ALA A 50 3.80 -0.15 -6.66
C ALA A 50 3.30 -0.69 -5.31
N ALA A 51 2.92 -1.97 -5.24
CA ALA A 51 2.49 -2.62 -4.00
C ALA A 51 3.62 -2.69 -2.96
N GLN A 52 4.84 -3.03 -3.41
CA GLN A 52 6.02 -3.14 -2.57
C GLN A 52 6.37 -1.79 -1.95
N ARG A 53 6.39 -0.72 -2.75
CA ARG A 53 6.70 0.65 -2.27
C ARG A 53 5.69 1.13 -1.24
N LEU A 54 4.40 0.89 -1.47
CA LEU A 54 3.36 1.20 -0.50
C LEU A 54 3.54 0.37 0.79
N SER A 55 3.84 -0.93 0.67
CA SER A 55 4.03 -1.81 1.82
C SER A 55 5.24 -1.41 2.67
N GLU A 56 6.36 -1.06 2.03
CA GLU A 56 7.54 -0.55 2.72
C GLU A 56 7.24 0.75 3.49
N TRP A 57 6.51 1.67 2.85
CA TRP A 57 6.10 2.92 3.49
C TRP A 57 5.19 2.67 4.70
N LEU A 58 4.19 1.80 4.58
CA LEU A 58 3.31 1.39 5.69
C LEU A 58 4.09 0.71 6.83
N SER A 59 5.10 -0.10 6.50
CA SER A 59 5.96 -0.75 7.50
C SER A 59 6.79 0.27 8.28
N ARG A 60 7.27 1.34 7.62
CA ARG A 60 8.01 2.44 8.24
C ARG A 60 7.12 3.32 9.12
N LEU A 61 5.90 3.63 8.67
CA LEU A 61 4.94 4.41 9.46
C LEU A 61 4.56 3.75 10.79
N HIS A 62 4.44 2.42 10.79
CA HIS A 62 4.08 1.66 11.99
C HIS A 62 5.29 1.04 12.68
N ARG A 63 6.52 1.46 12.35
CA ARG A 63 7.64 1.18 13.23
C ARG A 63 7.36 1.99 14.50
N PRO A 64 7.16 1.35 15.67
CA PRO A 64 7.17 2.11 16.91
C PRO A 64 8.49 2.87 16.89
N SER A 65 8.44 4.19 17.00
CA SER A 65 9.62 4.96 17.36
C SER A 65 10.14 4.29 18.62
N ALA A 66 11.17 3.46 18.48
CA ALA A 66 11.90 2.93 19.61
C ALA A 66 12.42 4.19 20.30
N ALA A 67 11.73 4.56 21.38
CA ALA A 67 12.15 5.62 22.24
C ALA A 67 13.61 5.31 22.57
N HIS A 68 14.43 6.30 22.29
CA HIS A 68 15.83 6.39 22.65
C HIS A 68 16.03 5.88 24.09
N ALA A 69 17.15 5.17 24.27
CA ALA A 69 17.59 4.54 25.51
C ALA A 69 17.51 5.43 26.76
#